data_AF-A0A3B9PT88-F1
#
_entry.id   AF-A0A3B9PT88-F1
#
_cell.length_a   1.000
_cell.length_b   1.000
_cell.length_c   1.000
_cell.angle_alpha   90.00
_cell.angle_beta   90.00
_cell.angle_gamma   90.00
#
_symmetry.space_group_name_H-M   'P 1'
#
loop_
_entity.id
_entity.type
_entity.pdbx_description
1 polymer ?
#
loop_
_entity_poly.entity_id
_entity_poly.type
_entity_poly.pdbx_seq_one_letter_code
_entity_poly.pdbx_strand_id
1 'polypeptide(L)'
;MTQVFLYQNGQQVGPYQVEDLQNWIQTGQLKITDQAWFEGCPNWVTLAEVPGIILPQGGQGDRTADVPPFAAYEGEDAYLFISYSHQDAHLVYPEMHQLRDAGYNIWYDEGVAASNAWPEEIAKAVLGCSVFVCFISPQATESINCRNEINLALNEKKPFLAIHLEETELPPGLRLRMGDLQAVIKDKISPDRYLSKIISTLDQLLGRKAKVNLGAVEKASSLFVSRDGQTFGPYTFEQATQYLQAGQLLASDYAMLEGQTEWKLLPEVLNALK
;
A
#
# COMPACT_ATOMS: atom_id res chain seq x y z
N MET A 1 -16.09 33.38 15.38
CA MET A 1 -15.36 33.30 14.08
C MET A 1 -13.90 33.21 14.42
N THR A 2 -13.17 32.26 13.82
CA THR A 2 -11.74 32.07 14.09
C THR A 2 -10.95 33.21 13.45
N GLN A 3 -10.24 33.99 14.26
CA GLN A 3 -9.35 35.06 13.80
C GLN A 3 -7.93 34.52 13.64
N VAL A 4 -7.30 34.81 12.50
CA VAL A 4 -6.01 34.23 12.12
C VAL A 4 -5.00 35.34 11.81
N PHE A 5 -3.79 35.20 12.33
CA PHE A 5 -2.64 36.05 12.08
C PHE A 5 -1.65 35.35 11.17
N LEU A 6 -0.98 36.10 10.28
CA LEU A 6 0.07 35.58 9.41
C LEU A 6 1.43 36.15 9.81
N TYR A 7 2.50 35.44 9.48
CA TYR A 7 3.86 35.92 9.64
C TYR A 7 4.47 36.26 8.27
N GLN A 8 4.64 37.55 7.98
CA GLN A 8 5.11 38.05 6.68
C GLN A 8 6.19 39.12 6.88
N ASN A 9 7.27 39.07 6.10
CA ASN A 9 8.37 40.04 6.15
C ASN A 9 8.95 40.27 7.57
N GLY A 10 8.99 39.22 8.40
CA GLY A 10 9.51 39.28 9.77
C GLY A 10 8.55 39.94 10.78
N GLN A 11 7.30 40.20 10.40
CA GLN A 11 6.30 40.80 11.28
C GLN A 11 4.99 40.00 11.27
N GLN A 12 4.28 40.04 12.39
CA GLN A 12 2.93 39.52 12.50
C GLN A 12 1.94 40.52 11.90
N VAL A 13 1.04 40.03 11.04
CA VAL A 13 -0.01 40.81 10.37
C VAL A 13 -1.38 40.13 10.54
N GLY A 14 -2.46 40.91 10.60
CA GLY A 14 -3.83 40.43 10.87
C GLY A 14 -4.52 41.19 12.02
N PRO A 15 -5.64 40.68 12.56
CA PRO A 15 -6.27 39.40 12.25
C PRO A 15 -7.07 39.40 10.94
N TYR A 16 -7.09 38.26 10.26
CA TYR A 16 -7.89 37.99 9.06
C TYR A 16 -8.97 36.94 9.36
N GLN A 17 -10.06 36.99 8.60
CA GLN A 17 -11.05 35.93 8.63
C GLN A 17 -10.61 34.78 7.74
N VAL A 18 -11.04 33.57 8.09
CA VAL A 18 -10.78 32.35 7.31
C VAL A 18 -11.24 32.49 5.85
N GLU A 19 -12.36 33.17 5.60
CA GLU A 19 -12.88 33.42 4.24
C GLU A 19 -11.95 34.28 3.38
N ASP A 20 -11.34 35.31 3.97
CA ASP A 20 -10.37 36.18 3.27
C ASP A 20 -9.10 35.39 2.93
N LEU A 21 -8.61 34.61 3.89
CA LEU A 21 -7.46 33.73 3.72
C LEU A 21 -7.73 32.68 2.63
N GLN A 22 -8.94 32.12 2.60
CA GLN A 22 -9.37 31.15 1.59
C GLN A 22 -9.29 31.74 0.18
N ASN A 23 -9.79 32.97 0.00
CA ASN A 23 -9.75 33.68 -1.28
C ASN A 23 -8.30 33.99 -1.71
N TRP A 24 -7.43 34.38 -0.77
CA TRP A 24 -6.01 34.65 -1.04
C TRP A 24 -5.22 33.39 -1.38
N ILE A 25 -5.54 32.26 -0.77
CA ILE A 25 -5.00 30.95 -1.14
C ILE A 25 -5.46 30.58 -2.56
N GLN A 26 -6.74 30.75 -2.89
CA GLN A 26 -7.30 30.44 -4.22
C GLN A 26 -6.72 31.33 -5.33
N THR A 27 -6.45 32.59 -5.03
CA THR A 27 -5.84 33.55 -5.97
C THR A 27 -4.31 33.46 -6.01
N GLY A 28 -3.70 32.55 -5.24
CA GLY A 28 -2.26 32.32 -5.21
C GLY A 28 -1.44 33.39 -4.49
N GLN A 29 -2.09 34.29 -3.75
CA GLN A 29 -1.44 35.33 -2.94
C GLN A 29 -0.82 34.77 -1.65
N LEU A 30 -1.35 33.65 -1.15
CA LEU A 30 -0.83 32.91 -0.02
C LEU A 30 -0.59 31.45 -0.39
N LYS A 31 0.43 30.84 0.22
CA LYS A 31 0.72 29.41 0.12
C LYS A 31 0.21 28.72 1.37
N ILE A 32 -0.28 27.49 1.23
CA ILE A 32 -0.75 26.68 2.36
C ILE A 32 0.34 26.39 3.41
N THR A 33 1.61 26.51 3.02
CA THR A 33 2.78 26.37 3.90
C THR A 33 3.15 27.65 4.64
N ASP A 34 2.49 28.78 4.36
CA ASP A 34 2.79 30.04 5.04
C ASP A 34 2.40 29.97 6.52
N GLN A 35 3.19 30.62 7.38
CA GLN A 35 2.98 30.56 8.82
C GLN A 35 1.77 31.37 9.26
N ALA A 36 0.91 30.73 10.03
CA ALA A 36 -0.31 31.27 10.59
C ALA A 36 -0.44 30.93 12.08
N TRP A 37 -1.16 31.77 12.81
CA TRP A 37 -1.49 31.56 14.21
C TRP A 37 -2.93 31.99 14.47
N PHE A 38 -3.65 31.23 15.29
CA PHE A 38 -5.02 31.56 15.68
C PHE A 38 -5.19 31.40 17.19
N GLU A 39 -6.20 32.06 17.74
CA GLU A 39 -6.46 32.06 19.17
C GLU A 39 -6.66 30.64 19.72
N GLY A 40 -5.87 30.27 20.73
CA GLY A 40 -5.86 28.91 21.31
C GLY A 40 -4.80 27.97 20.73
N CYS A 41 -4.05 28.38 19.71
CA CYS A 41 -2.93 27.60 19.17
C CYS A 41 -1.64 27.84 19.98
N PRO A 42 -0.91 26.80 20.45
CA PRO A 42 0.27 26.99 21.30
C PRO A 42 1.50 27.53 20.56
N ASN A 43 1.60 27.30 19.24
CA ASN A 43 2.73 27.71 18.39
C ASN A 43 2.22 28.18 17.03
N TRP A 44 3.09 28.83 16.24
CA TRP A 44 2.82 29.09 14.83
C TRP A 44 2.70 27.77 14.06
N VAL A 45 1.64 27.63 13.29
CA VAL A 45 1.33 26.48 12.42
C VAL A 45 1.32 26.92 10.96
N THR A 46 1.13 26.00 10.03
CA THR A 46 0.93 26.38 8.62
C THR A 46 -0.53 26.79 8.36
N LEU A 47 -0.77 27.56 7.30
CA LEU A 47 -2.13 27.88 6.83
C LEU A 47 -2.97 26.62 6.57
N ALA A 48 -2.33 25.48 6.26
CA ALA A 48 -3.00 24.21 6.08
C ALA A 48 -3.63 23.62 7.36
N GLU A 49 -3.12 24.02 8.52
CA GLU A 49 -3.54 23.52 9.83
C GLU A 49 -4.56 24.44 10.52
N VAL A 50 -4.89 25.57 9.90
CA VAL A 50 -5.83 26.56 10.45
C VAL A 50 -7.27 26.04 10.33
N PRO A 51 -8.03 25.93 11.44
CA PRO A 51 -9.41 25.47 11.41
C PRO A 51 -10.28 26.32 10.48
N GLY A 52 -10.86 25.68 9.47
CA GLY A 52 -11.76 26.30 8.49
C GLY A 52 -11.12 26.64 7.14
N ILE A 53 -9.80 26.55 7.00
CA ILE A 53 -9.14 26.66 5.68
C ILE A 53 -9.36 25.37 4.90
N ILE A 54 -9.81 25.52 3.66
CA ILE A 54 -10.00 24.45 2.68
C ILE A 54 -8.79 24.45 1.75
N LEU A 55 -8.03 23.34 1.73
CA LEU A 55 -6.83 23.24 0.91
C LEU A 55 -7.17 23.22 -0.59
N PRO A 56 -6.57 24.09 -1.43
CA PRO A 56 -6.65 23.92 -2.87
C PRO A 56 -5.87 22.64 -3.26
N GLN A 57 -6.56 21.69 -3.86
CA GLN A 57 -5.89 20.50 -4.40
C GLN A 57 -5.07 20.89 -5.64
N GLY A 58 -3.75 21.15 -5.50
CA GLY A 58 -2.88 21.36 -6.67
C GLY A 58 -1.51 22.03 -6.48
N GLY A 59 -0.42 21.24 -6.54
CA GLY A 59 0.97 21.61 -6.87
C GLY A 59 2.01 21.33 -5.77
N GLN A 60 3.15 20.65 -5.97
CA GLN A 60 3.77 19.95 -7.10
C GLN A 60 4.77 18.91 -6.57
N GLY A 61 4.57 17.66 -6.97
CA GLY A 61 5.53 16.56 -7.02
C GLY A 61 4.89 15.56 -7.98
N ASP A 62 5.59 15.18 -9.05
CA ASP A 62 5.11 14.38 -10.19
C ASP A 62 3.87 13.48 -9.90
N ARG A 63 2.65 13.93 -10.27
CA ARG A 63 1.36 13.37 -9.80
C ARG A 63 0.70 12.39 -10.76
N THR A 64 1.43 11.39 -11.22
CA THR A 64 0.78 10.14 -11.60
C THR A 64 0.48 9.25 -10.38
N ALA A 65 1.06 9.58 -9.22
CA ALA A 65 1.00 8.78 -8.00
C ALA A 65 -0.12 9.15 -7.00
N ASP A 66 -0.84 10.26 -7.20
CA ASP A 66 -1.94 10.69 -6.31
C ASP A 66 -3.32 10.20 -6.80
N VAL A 67 -3.37 9.59 -7.99
CA VAL A 67 -4.62 9.01 -8.53
C VAL A 67 -4.79 7.62 -7.94
N PRO A 68 -5.94 7.31 -7.31
CA PRO A 68 -6.23 5.97 -6.81
C PRO A 68 -5.95 4.90 -7.88
N PRO A 69 -5.24 3.80 -7.54
CA PRO A 69 -4.80 2.79 -8.51
C PRO A 69 -5.97 2.00 -9.11
N PHE A 70 -7.12 2.00 -8.45
CA PHE A 70 -8.38 1.39 -8.87
C PHE A 70 -9.54 1.97 -8.04
N ALA A 71 -10.76 1.51 -8.26
CA ALA A 71 -11.89 1.84 -7.38
C ALA A 71 -11.85 0.93 -6.13
N ALA A 72 -12.14 1.49 -4.97
CA ALA A 72 -12.33 0.77 -3.72
C ALA A 72 -13.43 -0.28 -3.87
N TYR A 73 -13.26 -1.40 -3.17
CA TYR A 73 -14.20 -2.50 -3.23
C TYR A 73 -15.53 -2.15 -2.53
N GLU A 74 -16.65 -2.23 -3.24
CA GLU A 74 -17.99 -1.94 -2.73
C GLU A 74 -18.89 -3.19 -2.58
N GLY A 75 -18.33 -4.39 -2.75
CA GLY A 75 -19.10 -5.64 -2.67
C GLY A 75 -19.25 -6.18 -1.23
N GLU A 76 -19.88 -7.35 -1.13
CA GLU A 76 -20.22 -8.01 0.15
C GLU A 76 -19.26 -9.15 0.52
N ASP A 77 -18.29 -9.51 -0.34
CA ASP A 77 -17.33 -10.58 -0.06
C ASP A 77 -16.22 -10.11 0.89
N ALA A 78 -15.46 -11.07 1.43
CA ALA A 78 -14.31 -10.79 2.28
C ALA A 78 -13.31 -9.84 1.61
N TYR A 79 -12.97 -8.74 2.30
CA TYR A 79 -12.03 -7.72 1.83
C TYR A 79 -11.00 -7.32 2.89
N LEU A 80 -9.91 -6.74 2.40
CA LEU A 80 -8.87 -6.09 3.18
C LEU A 80 -9.23 -4.61 3.34
N PHE A 81 -9.19 -4.09 4.56
CA PHE A 81 -9.17 -2.65 4.79
C PHE A 81 -7.72 -2.17 4.78
N ILE A 82 -7.40 -1.20 3.94
CA ILE A 82 -6.05 -0.63 3.86
C ILE A 82 -6.01 0.74 4.54
N SER A 83 -5.28 0.82 5.65
CA SER A 83 -4.98 2.07 6.35
C SER A 83 -3.58 2.56 5.99
N TYR A 84 -3.47 3.80 5.51
CA TYR A 84 -2.21 4.46 5.16
C TYR A 84 -2.36 5.98 5.21
N SER A 85 -1.24 6.70 5.24
CA SER A 85 -1.25 8.16 5.07
C SER A 85 -1.33 8.51 3.59
N HIS A 86 -2.23 9.42 3.21
CA HIS A 86 -2.34 9.93 1.83
C HIS A 86 -1.02 10.52 1.30
N GLN A 87 -0.13 10.99 2.17
CA GLN A 87 1.21 11.47 1.79
C GLN A 87 2.12 10.33 1.25
N ASP A 88 1.81 9.09 1.60
CA ASP A 88 2.57 7.90 1.22
C ASP A 88 1.87 7.11 0.09
N ALA A 89 0.85 7.69 -0.56
CA ALA A 89 0.11 7.04 -1.65
C ALA A 89 1.05 6.44 -2.72
N HIS A 90 2.10 7.18 -3.08
CA HIS A 90 3.12 6.73 -4.03
C HIS A 90 3.88 5.46 -3.61
N LEU A 91 4.03 5.20 -2.31
CA LEU A 91 4.64 3.97 -1.77
C LEU A 91 3.63 2.84 -1.65
N VAL A 92 2.36 3.17 -1.38
CA VAL A 92 1.29 2.22 -1.04
C VAL A 92 0.58 1.67 -2.27
N TYR A 93 0.34 2.50 -3.29
CA TYR A 93 -0.39 2.08 -4.50
C TYR A 93 0.25 0.92 -5.26
N PRO A 94 1.59 0.85 -5.44
CA PRO A 94 2.24 -0.32 -6.02
C PRO A 94 2.00 -1.61 -5.21
N GLU A 95 1.97 -1.49 -3.87
CA GLU A 95 1.70 -2.61 -2.96
C GLU A 95 0.26 -3.10 -3.13
N MET A 96 -0.69 -2.16 -3.16
CA MET A 96 -2.11 -2.45 -3.37
C MET A 96 -2.38 -3.11 -4.72
N HIS A 97 -1.69 -2.70 -5.79
CA HIS A 97 -1.78 -3.36 -7.09
C HIS A 97 -1.37 -4.83 -7.00
N GLN A 98 -0.24 -5.14 -6.36
CA GLN A 98 0.23 -6.51 -6.20
C GLN A 98 -0.76 -7.37 -5.40
N LEU A 99 -1.37 -6.79 -4.35
CA LEU A 99 -2.39 -7.47 -3.56
C LEU A 99 -3.68 -7.71 -4.36
N ARG A 100 -4.14 -6.71 -5.12
CA ARG A 100 -5.32 -6.87 -5.97
C ARG A 100 -5.09 -7.95 -7.04
N ASP A 101 -3.92 -7.92 -7.69
CA ASP A 101 -3.54 -8.90 -8.72
C ASP A 101 -3.38 -10.31 -8.14
N ALA A 102 -3.07 -10.43 -6.85
CA ALA A 102 -3.11 -11.69 -6.09
C ALA A 102 -4.54 -12.15 -5.70
N GLY A 103 -5.58 -11.40 -6.07
CA GLY A 103 -6.98 -11.77 -5.88
C GLY A 103 -7.59 -11.36 -4.53
N TYR A 104 -7.06 -10.29 -3.92
CA TYR A 104 -7.68 -9.69 -2.73
C TYR A 104 -8.65 -8.56 -3.13
N ASN A 105 -9.84 -8.57 -2.53
CA ASN A 105 -10.73 -7.41 -2.53
C ASN A 105 -10.16 -6.37 -1.57
N ILE A 106 -10.07 -5.11 -2.01
CA ILE A 106 -9.37 -4.06 -1.28
C ILE A 106 -10.28 -2.85 -1.14
N TRP A 107 -10.53 -2.47 0.12
CA TRP A 107 -11.19 -1.22 0.48
C TRP A 107 -10.15 -0.25 1.04
N TYR A 108 -10.25 1.02 0.64
CA TYR A 108 -9.41 2.13 1.12
C TYR A 108 -10.12 3.47 0.87
N ASP A 109 -9.66 4.54 1.53
CA ASP A 109 -10.13 5.89 1.25
C ASP A 109 -9.50 6.41 -0.05
N GLU A 110 -10.31 6.61 -1.10
CA GLU A 110 -9.84 7.13 -2.39
C GLU A 110 -9.51 8.64 -2.37
N GLY A 111 -9.87 9.35 -1.30
CA GLY A 111 -9.46 10.73 -1.03
C GLY A 111 -9.96 11.83 -1.98
N VAL A 112 -10.43 11.55 -3.21
CA VAL A 112 -10.61 12.63 -4.21
C VAL A 112 -11.81 12.54 -5.18
N ALA A 113 -12.61 11.48 -5.28
CA ALA A 113 -13.61 11.38 -6.36
C ALA A 113 -15.10 11.32 -5.95
N ALA A 114 -15.46 10.93 -4.73
CA ALA A 114 -16.87 10.75 -4.38
C ALA A 114 -17.15 11.02 -2.90
N SER A 115 -17.25 12.30 -2.54
CA SER A 115 -17.47 12.77 -1.17
C SER A 115 -16.36 12.35 -0.18
N ASN A 116 -16.12 13.12 0.87
CA ASN A 116 -15.32 12.59 1.97
C ASN A 116 -16.08 11.35 2.47
N ALA A 117 -15.47 10.16 2.42
CA ALA A 117 -16.05 9.01 3.10
C ALA A 117 -16.31 9.45 4.54
N TRP A 118 -17.58 9.44 4.95
CA TRP A 118 -17.93 9.99 6.25
C TRP A 118 -17.24 9.14 7.32
N PRO A 119 -16.85 9.69 8.48
CA PRO A 119 -16.24 8.90 9.56
C PRO A 119 -17.01 7.61 9.89
N GLU A 120 -18.32 7.62 9.71
CA GLU A 120 -19.21 6.47 9.84
C GLU A 120 -19.01 5.39 8.77
N GLU A 121 -18.74 5.76 7.52
CA GLU A 121 -18.49 4.83 6.41
C GLU A 121 -17.13 4.16 6.58
N ILE A 122 -16.10 4.94 6.94
CA ILE A 122 -14.77 4.42 7.27
C ILE A 122 -14.89 3.45 8.46
N ALA A 123 -15.61 3.82 9.52
CA ALA A 123 -15.84 2.95 10.66
C ALA A 123 -16.55 1.65 10.25
N LYS A 124 -17.61 1.73 9.44
CA LYS A 124 -18.31 0.54 8.91
C LYS A 124 -17.39 -0.34 8.09
N ALA A 125 -16.53 0.25 7.26
CA ALA A 125 -15.56 -0.50 6.47
C ALA A 125 -14.51 -1.20 7.37
N VAL A 126 -14.00 -0.53 8.41
CA VAL A 126 -13.13 -1.18 9.40
C VAL A 126 -13.86 -2.32 10.11
N LEU A 127 -15.12 -2.11 10.50
CA LEU A 127 -15.94 -3.11 11.18
C LEU A 127 -16.35 -4.28 10.27
N GLY A 128 -16.48 -4.06 8.96
CA GLY A 128 -16.85 -5.08 7.99
C GLY A 128 -15.65 -5.88 7.45
N CYS A 129 -14.44 -5.35 7.54
CA CYS A 129 -13.27 -5.99 6.94
C CYS A 129 -12.96 -7.36 7.57
N SER A 130 -12.37 -8.22 6.73
CA SER A 130 -11.89 -9.55 7.13
C SER A 130 -10.46 -9.50 7.67
N VAL A 131 -9.64 -8.59 7.16
CA VAL A 131 -8.31 -8.27 7.68
C VAL A 131 -8.09 -6.77 7.59
N PHE A 132 -7.56 -6.19 8.65
CA PHE A 132 -7.07 -4.82 8.68
C PHE A 132 -5.58 -4.81 8.36
N VAL A 133 -5.20 -4.13 7.28
CA VAL A 133 -3.81 -3.98 6.86
C VAL A 133 -3.41 -2.53 7.05
N CYS A 134 -2.33 -2.30 7.78
CA CYS A 134 -1.81 -0.96 8.02
C CYS A 134 -0.41 -0.83 7.43
N PHE A 135 -0.24 0.11 6.49
CA PHE A 135 1.07 0.50 6.00
C PHE A 135 1.66 1.54 6.97
N ILE A 136 2.75 1.14 7.64
CA ILE A 136 3.44 1.94 8.66
C ILE A 136 4.59 2.70 8.01
N SER A 137 4.54 4.01 8.22
CA SER A 137 5.55 5.02 7.87
C SER A 137 5.54 6.09 8.97
N PRO A 138 6.53 7.01 9.01
CA PRO A 138 6.48 8.16 9.91
C PRO A 138 5.17 8.94 9.75
N GLN A 139 4.74 9.23 8.52
CA GLN A 139 3.53 10.00 8.23
C GLN A 139 2.25 9.28 8.68
N ALA A 140 2.16 7.97 8.47
CA ALA A 140 1.03 7.17 8.94
C ALA A 140 0.95 7.14 10.47
N THR A 141 2.11 7.07 11.15
CA THR A 141 2.12 7.11 12.62
C THR A 141 1.81 8.48 13.19
N GLU A 142 1.96 9.58 12.45
CA GLU A 142 1.58 10.94 12.88
C GLU A 142 0.11 11.27 12.55
N SER A 143 -0.45 10.63 11.52
CA SER A 143 -1.83 10.81 11.10
C SER A 143 -2.84 10.43 12.18
N ILE A 144 -3.69 11.39 12.56
CA ILE A 144 -4.78 11.16 13.50
C ILE A 144 -5.81 10.16 12.96
N ASN A 145 -6.07 10.18 11.64
CA ASN A 145 -7.01 9.27 11.00
C ASN A 145 -6.50 7.82 11.07
N CYS A 146 -5.25 7.59 10.67
CA CYS A 146 -4.63 6.26 10.76
C CYS A 146 -4.62 5.75 12.21
N ARG A 147 -4.27 6.61 13.18
CA ARG A 147 -4.32 6.24 14.61
C ARG A 147 -5.73 5.83 15.05
N ASN A 148 -6.76 6.56 14.62
CA ASN A 148 -8.14 6.27 14.98
C ASN A 148 -8.61 4.94 14.37
N GLU A 149 -8.32 4.70 13.10
CA GLU A 149 -8.64 3.44 12.39
C GLU A 149 -7.94 2.24 13.03
N ILE A 150 -6.62 2.36 13.31
CA ILE A 150 -5.84 1.32 14.00
C ILE A 150 -6.49 1.03 15.35
N ASN A 151 -6.80 2.05 16.15
CA ASN A 151 -7.41 1.86 17.47
C ASN A 151 -8.77 1.16 17.37
N LEU A 152 -9.60 1.53 16.40
CA LEU A 152 -10.88 0.88 16.15
C LEU A 152 -10.69 -0.60 15.81
N ALA A 153 -9.83 -0.91 14.83
CA ALA A 153 -9.55 -2.29 14.42
C ALA A 153 -9.03 -3.16 15.58
N LEU A 154 -8.16 -2.60 16.43
CA LEU A 154 -7.62 -3.30 17.59
C LEU A 154 -8.66 -3.51 18.69
N ASN A 155 -9.53 -2.52 18.95
CA ASN A 155 -10.62 -2.66 19.92
C ASN A 155 -11.58 -3.77 19.50
N GLU A 156 -11.84 -3.88 18.21
CA GLU A 156 -12.74 -4.87 17.59
C GLU A 156 -12.05 -6.20 17.28
N LYS A 157 -10.77 -6.36 17.70
CA LYS A 157 -9.97 -7.57 17.55
C LYS A 157 -9.92 -8.09 16.12
N LYS A 158 -9.88 -7.18 15.15
CA LYS A 158 -9.74 -7.54 13.74
C LYS A 158 -8.43 -8.30 13.51
N PRO A 159 -8.41 -9.33 12.66
CA PRO A 159 -7.16 -9.88 12.13
C PRO A 159 -6.34 -8.72 11.55
N PHE A 160 -5.10 -8.58 11.99
CA PHE A 160 -4.31 -7.37 11.78
C PHE A 160 -2.96 -7.72 11.15
N LEU A 161 -2.58 -6.98 10.11
CA LEU A 161 -1.24 -7.04 9.51
C LEU A 161 -0.63 -5.64 9.43
N ALA A 162 0.47 -5.42 10.15
CA ALA A 162 1.29 -4.23 9.98
C ALA A 162 2.35 -4.47 8.89
N ILE A 163 2.52 -3.52 7.98
CA ILE A 163 3.56 -3.54 6.94
C ILE A 163 4.37 -2.26 7.06
N HIS A 164 5.60 -2.33 7.58
CA HIS A 164 6.50 -1.19 7.65
C HIS A 164 7.15 -0.96 6.29
N LEU A 165 6.78 0.15 5.65
CA LEU A 165 7.31 0.57 4.36
C LEU A 165 8.72 1.16 4.50
N GLU A 166 8.97 1.82 5.64
CA GLU A 166 10.22 2.48 5.99
C GLU A 166 10.51 2.29 7.49
N GLU A 167 11.76 2.53 7.90
CA GLU A 167 12.13 2.55 9.32
C GLU A 167 11.30 3.59 10.08
N THR A 168 10.49 3.12 11.02
CA THR A 168 9.52 3.95 11.73
C THR A 168 9.52 3.62 13.21
N GLU A 169 9.74 4.62 14.05
CA GLU A 169 9.53 4.50 15.48
C GLU A 169 8.05 4.68 15.84
N LEU A 170 7.42 3.61 16.34
CA LEU A 170 6.04 3.72 16.81
C LEU A 170 5.96 4.62 18.06
N PRO A 171 5.06 5.62 18.09
CA PRO A 171 4.75 6.38 19.29
C PRO A 171 4.37 5.46 20.47
N PRO A 172 4.64 5.86 21.72
CA PRO A 172 4.43 4.99 22.89
C PRO A 172 3.04 4.36 22.97
N GLY A 173 1.99 5.12 22.64
CA GLY A 173 0.61 4.62 22.63
C GLY A 173 0.36 3.52 21.60
N LEU A 174 0.88 3.67 20.36
CA LEU A 174 0.78 2.64 19.34
C LEU A 174 1.65 1.43 19.68
N ARG A 175 2.88 1.65 20.18
CA ARG A 175 3.79 0.57 20.61
C ARG A 175 3.17 -0.32 21.68
N LEU A 176 2.47 0.26 22.65
CA LEU A 176 1.77 -0.48 23.70
C LEU A 176 0.67 -1.40 23.15
N ARG A 177 0.01 -0.98 22.07
CA ARG A 177 -1.15 -1.68 21.50
C ARG A 177 -0.76 -2.66 20.39
N MET A 178 0.32 -2.38 19.69
CA MET A 178 0.75 -3.11 18.49
C MET A 178 1.97 -4.00 18.70
N GLY A 179 2.63 -3.93 19.87
CA GLY A 179 3.92 -4.59 20.10
C GLY A 179 3.95 -6.11 19.85
N ASP A 180 2.82 -6.78 20.04
CA ASP A 180 2.69 -8.24 19.85
C ASP A 180 2.05 -8.62 18.49
N LEU A 181 1.73 -7.64 17.64
CA LEU A 181 1.04 -7.89 16.38
C LEU A 181 2.00 -8.40 15.30
N GLN A 182 1.44 -9.15 14.37
CA GLN A 182 2.14 -9.60 13.18
C GLN A 182 2.57 -8.39 12.34
N ALA A 183 3.88 -8.27 12.12
CA ALA A 183 4.47 -7.21 11.31
C ALA A 183 5.39 -7.77 10.22
N VAL A 184 5.33 -7.15 9.04
CA VAL A 184 6.28 -7.34 7.94
C VAL A 184 7.09 -6.06 7.82
N ILE A 185 8.42 -6.16 7.89
CA ILE A 185 9.32 -5.00 7.78
C ILE A 185 10.01 -5.10 6.43
N LYS A 186 9.67 -4.21 5.50
CA LYS A 186 10.10 -4.26 4.09
C LYS A 186 11.63 -4.33 3.98
N ASP A 187 12.34 -3.46 4.69
CA ASP A 187 13.80 -3.38 4.64
C ASP A 187 14.54 -4.59 5.25
N LYS A 188 13.84 -5.41 6.06
CA LYS A 188 14.42 -6.60 6.70
C LYS A 188 14.17 -7.88 5.90
N ILE A 189 13.53 -7.78 4.74
CA ILE A 189 13.17 -8.92 3.90
C ILE A 189 13.71 -8.69 2.50
N SER A 190 14.24 -9.73 1.87
CA SER A 190 14.69 -9.64 0.47
C SER A 190 13.50 -9.35 -0.45
N PRO A 191 13.67 -8.52 -1.50
CA PRO A 191 12.59 -8.17 -2.42
C PRO A 191 11.79 -9.39 -2.94
N ASP A 192 12.49 -10.48 -3.26
CA ASP A 192 11.87 -11.72 -3.79
C ASP A 192 10.97 -12.45 -2.79
N ARG A 193 11.15 -12.23 -1.48
CA ARG A 193 10.36 -12.89 -0.42
C ARG A 193 9.30 -12.00 0.18
N TYR A 194 9.38 -10.70 -0.04
CA TYR A 194 8.52 -9.72 0.60
C TYR A 194 7.04 -9.93 0.26
N LEU A 195 6.70 -9.97 -1.04
CA LEU A 195 5.32 -10.20 -1.47
C LEU A 195 4.79 -11.56 -1.02
N SER A 196 5.58 -12.64 -1.21
CA SER A 196 5.22 -13.98 -0.77
C SER A 196 4.95 -14.06 0.74
N LYS A 197 5.70 -13.31 1.55
CA LYS A 197 5.49 -13.22 3.00
C LYS A 197 4.18 -12.51 3.33
N ILE A 198 3.86 -11.42 2.65
CA ILE A 198 2.58 -10.73 2.83
C ILE A 198 1.42 -11.64 2.46
N ILE A 199 1.44 -12.24 1.26
CA ILE A 199 0.35 -13.09 0.76
C ILE A 199 0.15 -14.30 1.69
N SER A 200 1.20 -15.02 2.07
CA SER A 200 1.07 -16.16 2.98
C SER A 200 0.50 -15.77 4.35
N THR A 201 0.86 -14.59 4.84
CA THR A 201 0.33 -14.06 6.10
C THR A 201 -1.15 -13.68 5.96
N LEU A 202 -1.54 -13.02 4.87
CA LEU A 202 -2.93 -12.66 4.58
C LEU A 202 -3.82 -13.89 4.41
N ASP A 203 -3.36 -14.90 3.66
CA ASP A 203 -4.09 -16.17 3.51
C ASP A 203 -4.31 -16.85 4.86
N GLN A 204 -3.28 -16.88 5.72
CA GLN A 204 -3.40 -17.41 7.08
C GLN A 204 -4.43 -16.63 7.90
N LEU A 205 -4.39 -15.29 7.87
CA LEU A 205 -5.34 -14.44 8.60
C LEU A 205 -6.77 -14.58 8.09
N LEU A 206 -6.96 -14.78 6.79
CA LEU A 206 -8.27 -15.01 6.17
C LEU A 206 -8.79 -16.44 6.35
N GLY A 207 -8.00 -17.33 6.95
CA GLY A 207 -8.34 -18.76 7.02
C GLY A 207 -8.45 -19.43 5.66
N ARG A 208 -7.89 -18.82 4.61
CA ARG A 208 -7.73 -19.46 3.31
C ARG A 208 -6.73 -20.58 3.53
N LYS A 209 -7.15 -21.85 3.35
CA LYS A 209 -6.17 -22.95 3.20
C LYS A 209 -5.20 -22.46 2.14
N ALA A 210 -3.92 -22.34 2.49
CA ALA A 210 -2.88 -21.81 1.62
C ALA A 210 -3.17 -22.29 0.19
N LYS A 211 -3.75 -21.41 -0.62
CA LYS A 211 -3.74 -21.66 -2.06
C LYS A 211 -2.26 -21.55 -2.35
N VAL A 212 -1.63 -22.69 -2.62
CA VAL A 212 -0.26 -22.75 -3.09
C VAL A 212 -0.17 -21.66 -4.15
N ASN A 213 0.58 -20.60 -3.83
CA ASN A 213 0.66 -19.41 -4.66
C ASN A 213 1.36 -19.83 -5.96
N LEU A 214 0.58 -20.19 -6.98
CA LEU A 214 1.09 -20.51 -8.31
C LEU A 214 1.84 -19.31 -8.90
N GLY A 215 1.47 -18.06 -8.56
CA GLY A 215 2.11 -16.85 -9.10
C GLY A 215 3.51 -16.52 -8.54
N ALA A 216 3.84 -16.95 -7.31
CA ALA A 216 5.20 -16.77 -6.77
C ALA A 216 6.15 -17.90 -7.19
N VAL A 217 5.59 -19.07 -7.51
CA VAL A 217 6.32 -20.17 -8.15
C VAL A 217 6.60 -19.82 -9.62
N GLU A 218 5.71 -19.11 -10.33
CA GLU A 218 5.92 -18.77 -11.75
C GLU A 218 7.16 -17.91 -12.02
N LYS A 219 7.52 -16.95 -11.17
CA LYS A 219 8.76 -16.15 -11.34
C LYS A 219 10.05 -16.88 -10.94
N ALA A 220 9.96 -17.91 -10.10
CA ALA A 220 11.11 -18.75 -9.72
C ALA A 220 11.20 -20.05 -10.54
N SER A 221 10.26 -20.26 -11.49
CA SER A 221 10.12 -21.49 -12.27
C SER A 221 9.97 -21.23 -13.77
N SER A 222 10.43 -20.07 -14.26
CA SER A 222 10.55 -19.84 -15.70
C SER A 222 11.58 -20.81 -16.27
N LEU A 223 11.10 -21.81 -17.00
CA LEU A 223 11.91 -22.83 -17.66
C LEU A 223 12.17 -22.41 -19.10
N PHE A 224 13.44 -22.31 -19.48
CA PHE A 224 13.87 -22.19 -20.86
C PHE A 224 14.22 -23.56 -21.40
N VAL A 225 13.84 -23.85 -22.63
CA VAL A 225 14.13 -25.12 -23.30
C VAL A 225 14.95 -24.84 -24.56
N SER A 226 15.99 -25.61 -24.80
CA SER A 226 16.90 -25.44 -25.94
C SER A 226 16.93 -26.70 -26.80
N ARG A 227 16.74 -26.52 -28.11
CA ARG A 227 16.88 -27.57 -29.13
C ARG A 227 17.63 -27.00 -30.32
N ASP A 228 18.70 -27.68 -30.74
CA ASP A 228 19.53 -27.29 -31.90
C ASP A 228 20.01 -25.82 -31.87
N GLY A 229 20.28 -25.30 -30.66
CA GLY A 229 20.74 -23.92 -30.45
C GLY A 229 19.65 -22.86 -30.45
N GLN A 230 18.38 -23.24 -30.63
CA GLN A 230 17.23 -22.35 -30.46
C GLN A 230 16.66 -22.49 -29.06
N THR A 231 16.41 -21.36 -28.39
CA THR A 231 15.81 -21.31 -27.06
C THR A 231 14.33 -20.95 -27.15
N PHE A 232 13.51 -21.68 -26.41
CA PHE A 232 12.07 -21.58 -26.32
C PHE A 232 11.68 -21.32 -24.85
N GLY A 233 10.56 -20.64 -24.64
CA GLY A 233 10.09 -20.22 -23.31
C GLY A 233 10.02 -18.70 -23.13
N PRO A 234 9.88 -18.19 -21.90
CA PRO A 234 9.82 -18.97 -20.66
C PRO A 234 8.54 -19.82 -20.58
N TYR A 235 8.67 -21.06 -20.11
CA TYR A 235 7.56 -21.98 -19.84
C TYR A 235 7.40 -22.19 -18.34
N THR A 236 6.18 -22.39 -17.88
CA THR A 236 5.94 -22.94 -16.54
C THR A 236 6.25 -24.44 -16.51
N PHE A 237 6.48 -25.00 -15.33
CA PHE A 237 6.65 -26.45 -15.14
C PHE A 237 5.48 -27.25 -15.76
N GLU A 238 4.25 -26.77 -15.59
CA GLU A 238 3.05 -27.42 -16.13
C GLU A 238 3.02 -27.36 -17.66
N GLN A 239 3.31 -26.20 -18.26
CA GLN A 239 3.38 -26.04 -19.72
C GLN A 239 4.46 -26.94 -20.33
N ALA A 240 5.66 -26.97 -19.74
CA ALA A 240 6.75 -27.82 -20.21
C ALA A 240 6.38 -29.31 -20.12
N THR A 241 5.69 -29.72 -19.05
CA THR A 241 5.20 -31.09 -18.88
C THR A 241 4.13 -31.44 -19.92
N GLN A 242 3.17 -30.55 -20.17
CA GLN A 242 2.13 -30.72 -21.18
C GLN A 242 2.72 -30.79 -22.60
N TYR A 243 3.68 -29.92 -22.94
CA TYR A 243 4.34 -29.93 -24.24
C TYR A 243 5.20 -31.16 -24.46
N LEU A 244 5.83 -31.69 -23.41
CA LEU A 244 6.55 -32.96 -23.47
C LEU A 244 5.59 -34.14 -23.71
N GLN A 245 4.43 -34.15 -23.04
CA GLN A 245 3.39 -35.17 -23.26
C GLN A 245 2.75 -35.08 -24.66
N ALA A 246 2.57 -33.87 -25.17
CA ALA A 246 2.04 -33.62 -26.51
C ALA A 246 3.08 -33.85 -27.63
N GLY A 247 4.34 -34.15 -27.29
CA GLY A 247 5.43 -34.35 -28.25
C GLY A 247 5.94 -33.07 -28.93
N GLN A 248 5.54 -31.90 -28.42
CA GLN A 248 6.05 -30.60 -28.89
C GLN A 248 7.47 -30.35 -28.33
N LEU A 249 7.69 -30.73 -27.08
CA LEU A 249 9.02 -30.88 -26.49
C LEU A 249 9.46 -32.35 -26.49
N LEU A 250 10.77 -32.58 -26.56
CA LEU A 250 11.38 -33.90 -26.60
C LEU A 250 12.16 -34.15 -25.30
N ALA A 251 12.22 -35.41 -24.88
CA ALA A 251 13.01 -35.80 -23.70
C ALA A 251 14.52 -35.56 -23.87
N SER A 252 14.98 -35.42 -25.12
CA SER A 252 16.35 -35.05 -25.48
C SER A 252 16.61 -33.54 -25.45
N ASP A 253 15.59 -32.70 -25.25
CA ASP A 253 15.78 -31.26 -25.16
C ASP A 253 16.53 -30.90 -23.88
N TYR A 254 17.30 -29.82 -23.94
CA TYR A 254 17.93 -29.25 -22.77
C TYR A 254 17.02 -28.20 -22.14
N ALA A 255 17.04 -28.07 -20.82
CA ALA A 255 16.30 -27.06 -20.12
C ALA A 255 17.13 -26.39 -19.02
N MET A 256 16.77 -25.15 -18.69
CA MET A 256 17.42 -24.35 -17.67
C MET A 256 16.38 -23.49 -16.96
N LEU A 257 16.45 -23.44 -15.64
CA LEU A 257 15.62 -22.55 -14.83
C LEU A 257 16.24 -21.15 -14.81
N GLU A 258 15.39 -20.13 -14.81
CA GLU A 258 15.80 -18.74 -14.66
C GLU A 258 16.70 -18.54 -13.43
N GLY A 259 17.87 -17.91 -13.65
CA GLY A 259 18.89 -17.71 -12.63
C GLY A 259 19.93 -18.85 -12.50
N GLN A 260 19.76 -19.98 -13.19
CA GLN A 260 20.79 -21.01 -13.31
C GLN A 260 21.71 -20.76 -14.51
N THR A 261 22.90 -21.37 -14.50
CA THR A 261 23.90 -21.25 -15.55
C THR A 261 24.16 -22.56 -16.30
N GLU A 262 23.48 -23.64 -15.91
CA GLU A 262 23.71 -24.98 -16.42
C GLU A 262 22.46 -25.52 -17.12
N TRP A 263 22.64 -25.98 -18.36
CA TRP A 263 21.61 -26.67 -19.14
C TRP A 263 21.63 -28.17 -18.81
N LYS A 264 20.48 -28.71 -18.41
CA LYS A 264 20.31 -30.15 -18.10
C LYS A 264 19.24 -30.76 -18.99
N LEU A 265 19.11 -32.08 -19.03
CA LEU A 265 18.05 -32.70 -19.82
C LEU A 265 16.68 -32.31 -19.26
N LEU A 266 15.74 -32.00 -20.14
CA LEU A 266 14.39 -31.56 -19.78
C LEU A 266 13.72 -32.50 -18.74
N PRO A 267 13.76 -33.84 -18.86
CA PRO A 267 13.22 -34.73 -17.84
C PRO A 267 13.91 -34.62 -16.47
N GLU A 268 15.21 -34.34 -16.42
CA GLU A 268 15.95 -34.18 -15.16
C GLU A 268 15.52 -32.90 -14.44
N VAL A 269 15.40 -31.80 -15.18
CA VAL A 269 14.92 -30.53 -14.63
C VAL A 269 13.48 -30.65 -14.16
N LEU A 270 12.61 -31.30 -14.94
CA LEU A 270 11.22 -31.52 -14.54
C LEU A 270 11.13 -32.45 -13.31
N ASN A 271 11.95 -33.50 -13.21
CA ASN A 271 11.92 -34.37 -12.03
C ASN A 271 12.44 -33.68 -10.76
N ALA A 272 13.34 -32.69 -10.88
CA ALA A 272 13.81 -31.91 -9.74
C ALA A 272 12.77 -30.90 -9.21
N LEU A 273 11.73 -30.61 -9.99
CA LEU A 273 10.65 -29.66 -9.67
C LEU A 273 9.34 -30.33 -9.19
N LYS A 274 9.28 -31.66 -9.22
CA LYS A 274 8.18 -32.46 -8.66
C LYS A 274 8.27 -32.55 -7.15
#